data_AF-F0VRA2-F1
#
_entry.id   AF-F0VRA2-F1
#
_cell.length_a   1.000
_cell.length_b   1.000
_cell.length_c   1.000
_cell.angle_alpha   90.00
_cell.angle_beta   90.00
_cell.angle_gamma   90.00
#
_symmetry.space_group_name_H-M   'P 1'
#
loop_
_entity.id
_entity.type
_entity.pdbx_description
1 polymer ?
#
loop_
_entity_poly.entity_id
_entity_poly.type
_entity_poly.pdbx_seq_one_letter_code
_entity_poly.pdbx_strand_id
1 'polypeptide(L)'
;MKLCRQPLASAVACVAVAVVLGNDDMQTVNARTRIVEEEDAESPAQKPTPLTSAPLQRLLDETCVKRFKALCEEGKDAFCNYETAVARKGRGSETQTDDQWRCYDDRFLGTDSSNVQCTDNCGTLFHCKGSINPSTSVHTTMKDLETELVNRVPEFCSPQQKTLNEYCNNLREGWVARRGVLTSSAEDQEWRCFDVAKLEYHLQSQCVDNCSRLRHCPGGREGPDRRNLTENDDYASIPEARSLIASGDPPCEAALVCISTPKNPAKCVSEGEVAEALEEEAEQETKERREVEKEEQRKVAAASVAPPQSEASDSPRPPQDIHSVYPQLETPTEEELGVLGTAETKLQSLQGLLNARCAEEFNYLCTSENLAPFCTQPVVARKDYGVYTGFEGSIWRCISFANLDQERKSICVDNCGAEYVCDGGIEPTEVVHAQWSALGKLVTQRKNDRCKRPGAEEGNEGYRKEYTV
;
A
#
# COMPACT_ATOMS: atom_id res chain seq x y z
N MET A 1 -2.00 -73.98 51.14
CA MET A 1 -2.37 -72.61 50.74
C MET A 1 -1.32 -72.12 49.74
N LYS A 2 -1.79 -71.47 48.67
CA LYS A 2 -1.14 -71.37 47.37
C LYS A 2 0.08 -70.44 47.33
N LEU A 3 1.08 -70.88 46.59
CA LEU A 3 2.11 -70.10 45.90
C LEU A 3 1.50 -69.15 44.86
N CYS A 4 2.09 -67.97 44.70
CA CYS A 4 2.30 -67.19 43.45
C CYS A 4 3.16 -65.97 43.84
N ARG A 5 4.49 -65.93 43.62
CA ARG A 5 5.21 -65.58 42.39
C ARG A 5 4.52 -64.48 41.56
N GLN A 6 5.06 -63.27 41.64
CA GLN A 6 5.00 -62.26 40.57
C GLN A 6 6.42 -61.75 40.27
N PRO A 7 6.77 -61.53 38.99
CA PRO A 7 8.09 -61.10 38.57
C PRO A 7 8.21 -59.57 38.42
N LEU A 8 9.47 -59.14 38.37
CA LEU A 8 9.98 -57.82 38.03
C LEU A 8 9.32 -57.23 36.76
N ALA A 9 8.82 -56.00 36.87
CA ALA A 9 8.53 -55.15 35.72
C ALA A 9 9.46 -53.93 35.78
N SER A 10 10.22 -53.75 34.70
CA SER A 10 11.11 -52.64 34.41
C SER A 10 10.34 -51.32 34.45
N ALA A 11 10.82 -50.37 35.27
CA ALA A 11 10.43 -48.98 35.18
C ALA A 11 11.12 -48.35 33.95
N VAL A 12 10.41 -48.32 32.83
CA VAL A 12 10.73 -47.39 31.74
C VAL A 12 10.22 -46.03 32.19
N ALA A 13 11.14 -45.12 32.46
CA ALA A 13 10.84 -43.73 32.73
C ALA A 13 10.35 -43.09 31.41
N CYS A 14 9.02 -42.99 31.24
CA CYS A 14 8.44 -42.03 30.31
C CYS A 14 8.69 -40.64 30.89
N VAL A 15 9.67 -39.93 30.35
CA VAL A 15 9.77 -38.47 30.48
C VAL A 15 8.59 -37.89 29.72
N ALA A 16 7.50 -37.63 30.44
CA ALA A 16 6.47 -36.73 29.96
C ALA A 16 7.08 -35.32 29.98
N VAL A 17 7.57 -34.87 28.83
CA VAL A 17 7.79 -33.45 28.59
C VAL A 17 6.40 -32.84 28.50
N ALA A 18 5.89 -32.39 29.64
CA ALA A 18 4.80 -31.43 29.66
C ALA A 18 5.35 -30.13 29.06
N VAL A 19 5.06 -29.89 27.78
CA VAL A 19 5.14 -28.55 27.21
C VAL A 19 4.04 -27.74 27.88
N VAL A 20 4.39 -27.14 29.01
CA VAL A 20 3.66 -26.00 29.56
C VAL A 20 3.88 -24.89 28.56
N LEU A 21 2.88 -24.63 27.71
CA LEU A 21 2.77 -23.35 27.01
C LEU A 21 2.46 -22.31 28.09
N GLY A 22 3.51 -21.81 28.72
CA GLY A 22 3.46 -20.63 29.56
C GLY A 22 3.08 -19.46 28.67
N ASN A 23 2.00 -18.78 29.06
CA ASN A 23 1.87 -17.34 28.85
C ASN A 23 3.07 -16.69 29.55
N ASP A 24 4.20 -16.57 28.87
CA ASP A 24 5.28 -15.72 29.31
C ASP A 24 5.30 -14.49 28.40
N ASP A 25 4.96 -13.38 29.06
CA ASP A 25 5.28 -12.03 28.69
C ASP A 25 6.59 -11.97 27.90
N MET A 26 6.51 -11.37 26.72
CA MET A 26 7.66 -10.86 26.00
C MET A 26 8.33 -9.84 26.93
N GLN A 27 9.26 -10.32 27.75
CA GLN A 27 10.09 -9.50 28.61
C GLN A 27 10.82 -8.52 27.72
N THR A 28 10.39 -7.27 27.84
CA THR A 28 11.13 -6.08 27.52
C THR A 28 12.56 -6.25 28.02
N VAL A 29 13.50 -6.47 27.10
CA VAL A 29 14.90 -6.17 27.35
C VAL A 29 14.92 -4.68 27.63
N ASN A 30 15.04 -4.35 28.91
CA ASN A 30 14.97 -3.02 29.46
C ASN A 30 16.28 -2.30 29.12
N ALA A 31 16.50 -2.01 27.84
CA ALA A 31 17.41 -0.96 27.42
C ALA A 31 16.79 0.34 27.92
N ARG A 32 17.50 0.98 28.84
CA ARG A 32 17.09 2.18 29.55
C ARG A 32 17.09 3.36 28.57
N THR A 33 16.13 3.38 27.65
CA THR A 33 15.86 4.53 26.80
C THR A 33 15.27 5.58 27.73
N ARG A 34 16.09 6.57 28.06
CA ARG A 34 15.69 7.79 28.73
C ARG A 34 14.76 8.50 27.76
N ILE A 35 13.46 8.22 27.86
CA ILE A 35 12.41 8.99 27.18
C ILE A 35 12.55 10.40 27.74
N VAL A 36 13.19 11.26 26.97
CA VAL A 36 12.96 12.69 27.07
C VAL A 36 11.54 12.84 26.54
N GLU A 37 10.58 13.05 27.44
CA GLU A 37 9.29 13.62 27.07
C GLU A 37 9.61 15.03 26.57
N GLU A 38 9.93 15.14 25.27
CA GLU A 38 9.77 16.40 24.57
C GLU A 38 8.26 16.66 24.60
N GLU A 39 7.85 17.68 25.35
CA GLU A 39 6.53 18.28 25.19
C GLU A 39 6.41 18.69 23.72
N ASP A 40 5.68 17.88 22.94
CA ASP A 40 5.30 18.15 21.56
C ASP A 40 4.44 19.42 21.55
N ALA A 41 5.10 20.58 21.54
CA ALA A 41 4.47 21.82 21.15
C ALA A 41 3.93 21.60 19.74
N GLU A 42 2.60 21.66 19.62
CA GLU A 42 1.83 21.50 18.38
C GLU A 42 2.41 22.42 17.30
N SER A 43 3.35 21.87 16.54
CA SER A 43 4.05 22.59 15.49
C SER A 43 3.07 22.69 14.32
N PRO A 44 2.79 23.90 13.82
CA PRO A 44 1.82 24.07 12.75
C PRO A 44 2.20 23.17 11.57
N ALA A 45 1.24 22.41 11.04
CA ALA A 45 1.45 21.48 9.93
C ALA A 45 2.30 22.08 8.80
N GLN A 46 3.50 21.53 8.58
CA GLN A 46 4.49 22.06 7.63
C GLN A 46 4.54 21.23 6.34
N LYS A 47 5.09 21.81 5.27
CA LYS A 47 5.44 21.07 4.06
C LYS A 47 6.43 19.95 4.42
N PRO A 48 6.32 18.76 3.81
CA PRO A 48 7.31 17.72 4.01
C PRO A 48 8.70 18.22 3.62
N THR A 49 9.66 18.05 4.51
CA THR A 49 11.07 18.37 4.31
C THR A 49 11.87 17.08 4.18
N PRO A 50 13.15 17.14 3.78
CA PRO A 50 14.02 15.96 3.80
C PRO A 50 14.16 15.29 5.19
N LEU A 51 13.89 15.99 6.30
CA LEU A 51 13.89 15.39 7.65
C LEU A 51 12.59 14.64 7.95
N THR A 52 11.46 15.15 7.47
CA THR A 52 10.13 14.61 7.80
C THR A 52 9.57 13.68 6.73
N SER A 53 10.22 13.62 5.57
CA SER A 53 9.82 12.75 4.45
C SER A 53 10.35 11.33 4.60
N ALA A 54 9.53 10.37 4.20
CA ALA A 54 9.95 8.99 4.04
C ALA A 54 11.13 8.88 3.06
N PRO A 55 12.10 7.98 3.31
CA PRO A 55 13.24 7.74 2.42
C PRO A 55 12.91 7.65 0.92
N LEU A 56 11.84 6.96 0.53
CA LEU A 56 11.42 6.87 -0.87
C LEU A 56 11.01 8.24 -1.44
N GLN A 57 10.24 9.04 -0.70
CA GLN A 57 9.88 10.40 -1.12
C GLN A 57 11.12 11.29 -1.28
N ARG A 58 12.10 11.17 -0.38
CA ARG A 58 13.38 11.92 -0.49
C ARG A 58 14.13 11.58 -1.77
N LEU A 59 14.18 10.29 -2.13
CA LEU A 59 14.80 9.85 -3.39
C LEU A 59 14.12 10.49 -4.62
N LEU A 60 12.78 10.59 -4.60
CA LEU A 60 12.04 11.25 -5.68
C LEU A 60 12.30 12.76 -5.70
N ASP A 61 12.36 13.40 -4.53
CA ASP A 61 12.72 14.82 -4.39
C ASP A 61 14.13 15.09 -4.95
N GLU A 62 15.12 14.25 -4.63
CA GLU A 62 16.47 14.32 -5.20
C GLU A 62 16.49 14.16 -6.73
N THR A 63 15.63 13.27 -7.26
CA THR A 63 15.45 13.10 -8.70
C THR A 63 14.92 14.39 -9.33
N CYS A 64 14.00 15.07 -8.66
CA CYS A 64 13.49 16.37 -9.10
C CYS A 64 14.54 17.48 -9.06
N VAL A 65 15.37 17.53 -8.02
CA VAL A 65 16.49 18.49 -7.95
C VAL A 65 17.44 18.30 -9.13
N LYS A 66 17.79 17.05 -9.47
CA LYS A 66 18.62 16.73 -10.64
C LYS A 66 17.93 17.15 -11.95
N ARG A 67 16.62 16.93 -12.06
CA ARG A 67 15.86 17.32 -13.26
C ARG A 67 15.85 18.83 -13.46
N PHE A 68 15.59 19.61 -12.42
CA PHE A 68 15.59 21.06 -12.50
C PHE A 68 16.97 21.60 -12.91
N LYS A 69 18.04 21.05 -12.34
CA LYS A 69 19.40 21.38 -12.74
C LYS A 69 19.66 21.10 -14.23
N ALA A 70 19.26 19.93 -14.72
CA ALA A 70 19.40 19.59 -16.13
C ALA A 70 18.61 20.53 -17.05
N LEU A 71 17.37 20.87 -16.69
CA LEU A 71 16.55 21.82 -17.46
C LEU A 71 17.18 23.23 -17.49
N CYS A 72 17.79 23.66 -16.38
CA CYS A 72 18.55 24.90 -16.35
C CYS A 72 19.76 24.85 -17.29
N GLU A 73 20.54 23.77 -17.26
CA GLU A 73 21.70 23.55 -18.14
C GLU A 73 21.28 23.47 -19.63
N GLU A 74 20.06 23.03 -19.93
CA GLU A 74 19.43 23.06 -21.26
C GLU A 74 18.98 24.48 -21.68
N GLY A 75 19.17 25.50 -20.84
CA GLY A 75 18.80 26.89 -21.11
C GLY A 75 17.36 27.27 -20.79
N LYS A 76 16.66 26.47 -19.97
CA LYS A 76 15.30 26.79 -19.51
C LYS A 76 15.36 27.62 -18.22
N ASP A 77 15.47 28.93 -18.37
CA ASP A 77 15.70 29.90 -17.28
C ASP A 77 14.74 29.80 -16.10
N ALA A 78 13.48 29.40 -16.33
CA ALA A 78 12.49 29.21 -15.28
C ALA A 78 12.90 28.17 -14.21
N PHE A 79 13.78 27.24 -14.57
CA PHE A 79 14.30 26.19 -13.69
C PHE A 79 15.68 26.49 -13.14
N CYS A 80 16.25 27.68 -13.40
CA CYS A 80 17.60 28.02 -12.95
C CYS A 80 17.66 28.66 -11.56
N ASN A 81 16.60 29.37 -11.18
CA ASN A 81 16.59 30.19 -9.97
C ASN A 81 15.76 29.57 -8.84
N TYR A 82 15.83 28.26 -8.64
CA TYR A 82 15.07 27.52 -7.61
C TYR A 82 15.92 27.28 -6.35
N GLU A 83 15.28 27.20 -5.18
CA GLU A 83 15.97 26.80 -3.94
C GLU A 83 16.03 25.28 -3.81
N THR A 84 14.90 24.61 -4.02
CA THR A 84 14.80 23.16 -4.08
C THR A 84 13.63 22.76 -4.97
N ALA A 85 13.72 21.57 -5.54
CA ALA A 85 12.64 20.96 -6.30
C ALA A 85 12.15 19.71 -5.57
N VAL A 86 10.85 19.48 -5.57
CA VAL A 86 10.22 18.37 -4.85
C VAL A 86 9.29 17.59 -5.76
N ALA A 87 9.25 16.27 -5.58
CA ALA A 87 8.36 15.38 -6.30
C ALA A 87 7.01 15.34 -5.59
N ARG A 88 5.94 15.68 -6.29
CA ARG A 88 4.57 15.50 -5.77
C ARG A 88 3.67 14.96 -6.86
N LYS A 89 2.65 14.20 -6.48
CA LYS A 89 1.54 13.88 -7.39
C LYS A 89 0.47 14.96 -7.24
N GLY A 90 0.16 15.65 -8.32
CA GLY A 90 -0.79 16.76 -8.30
C GLY A 90 -1.02 17.40 -9.66
N ARG A 91 -1.90 18.39 -9.68
CA ARG A 91 -2.24 19.19 -10.86
C ARG A 91 -1.08 20.07 -11.33
N GLY A 92 -1.11 20.48 -12.59
CA GLY A 92 -0.12 21.39 -13.14
C GLY A 92 -0.69 22.80 -13.35
N SER A 93 -0.53 23.30 -14.57
CA SER A 93 -1.12 24.55 -15.02
C SER A 93 -2.65 24.47 -15.17
N GLU A 94 -3.28 25.57 -15.57
CA GLU A 94 -4.73 25.67 -15.83
C GLU A 94 -5.26 24.57 -16.77
N THR A 95 -4.45 24.08 -17.70
CA THR A 95 -4.82 23.03 -18.66
C THR A 95 -4.45 21.61 -18.19
N GLN A 96 -3.71 21.48 -17.10
CA GLN A 96 -3.22 20.21 -16.57
C GLN A 96 -3.99 19.86 -15.29
N THR A 97 -5.27 19.54 -15.45
CA THR A 97 -6.21 19.33 -14.34
C THR A 97 -6.06 17.98 -13.63
N ASP A 98 -5.36 17.03 -14.26
CA ASP A 98 -5.16 15.68 -13.74
C ASP A 98 -3.93 15.61 -12.82
N ASP A 99 -4.06 14.81 -11.76
CA ASP A 99 -2.99 14.56 -10.82
C ASP A 99 -1.93 13.64 -11.43
N GLN A 100 -0.74 14.18 -11.62
CA GLN A 100 0.40 13.47 -12.20
C GLN A 100 1.65 13.70 -11.34
N TRP A 101 2.61 12.79 -11.42
CA TRP A 101 3.92 13.01 -10.83
C TRP A 101 4.64 14.13 -11.56
N ARG A 102 4.98 15.17 -10.79
CA ARG A 102 5.65 16.37 -11.27
C ARG A 102 6.74 16.77 -10.28
N CYS A 103 7.77 17.40 -10.82
CA CYS A 103 8.75 18.13 -10.03
C CYS A 103 8.31 19.58 -9.93
N TYR A 104 8.07 20.07 -8.73
CA TYR A 104 7.69 21.45 -8.46
C TYR A 104 8.85 22.19 -7.83
N ASP A 105 8.96 23.48 -8.15
CA ASP A 105 9.71 24.41 -7.33
C ASP A 105 8.97 24.60 -5.99
N ASP A 106 9.61 24.23 -4.89
CA ASP A 106 8.96 24.24 -3.58
C ASP A 106 8.50 25.64 -3.13
N ARG A 107 9.12 26.71 -3.66
CA ARG A 107 8.75 28.10 -3.32
C ARG A 107 7.36 28.49 -3.82
N PHE A 108 6.89 27.83 -4.87
CA PHE A 108 5.58 28.09 -5.47
C PHE A 108 4.50 27.12 -4.96
N LEU A 109 4.84 26.19 -4.08
CA LEU A 109 3.88 25.36 -3.36
C LEU A 109 3.41 26.10 -2.11
N GLY A 110 2.13 26.44 -2.07
CA GLY A 110 1.51 27.06 -0.90
C GLY A 110 1.40 26.08 0.27
N THR A 111 1.23 26.62 1.48
CA THR A 111 1.18 25.85 2.74
C THR A 111 -0.23 25.74 3.34
N ASP A 112 -1.20 26.35 2.68
CA ASP A 112 -2.57 26.54 3.16
C ASP A 112 -3.46 25.30 2.99
N SER A 113 -3.14 24.40 2.06
CA SER A 113 -3.90 23.18 1.81
C SER A 113 -3.04 21.96 1.51
N SER A 114 -3.65 20.77 1.56
CA SER A 114 -3.03 19.47 1.33
C SER A 114 -3.48 18.88 -0.01
N ASN A 115 -3.37 19.68 -1.09
CA ASN A 115 -3.92 19.35 -2.42
C ASN A 115 -2.94 18.57 -3.32
N VAL A 116 -1.77 18.25 -2.80
CA VAL A 116 -0.77 17.38 -3.45
C VAL A 116 -0.60 16.11 -2.65
N GLN A 117 -0.08 15.07 -3.29
CA GLN A 117 0.18 13.80 -2.65
C GLN A 117 1.69 13.50 -2.58
N CYS A 118 2.06 12.87 -1.48
CA CYS A 118 3.39 12.36 -1.17
C CYS A 118 3.32 10.85 -0.97
N THR A 119 4.45 10.16 -1.09
CA THR A 119 4.51 8.70 -0.91
C THR A 119 5.19 8.30 0.39
N ASP A 120 4.65 7.27 1.07
CA ASP A 120 5.43 6.53 2.06
C ASP A 120 6.47 5.60 1.38
N ASN A 121 7.23 4.84 2.18
CA ASN A 121 8.20 3.85 1.69
C ASN A 121 7.58 2.67 0.93
N CYS A 122 6.26 2.48 1.02
CA CYS A 122 5.52 1.42 0.35
C CYS A 122 4.77 1.88 -0.89
N GLY A 123 4.98 3.11 -1.34
CA GLY A 123 4.31 3.64 -2.53
C GLY A 123 2.91 4.16 -2.27
N THR A 124 2.45 4.19 -1.02
CA THR A 124 1.10 4.65 -0.67
C THR A 124 1.04 6.16 -0.73
N LEU A 125 0.05 6.70 -1.44
CA LEU A 125 -0.08 8.13 -1.71
C LEU A 125 -0.96 8.83 -0.68
N PHE A 126 -0.37 9.63 0.19
CA PHE A 126 -1.08 10.43 1.20
C PHE A 126 -1.16 11.88 0.78
N HIS A 127 -2.26 12.55 1.14
CA HIS A 127 -2.31 14.00 1.05
C HIS A 127 -1.23 14.63 1.95
N CYS A 128 -0.46 15.54 1.37
CA CYS A 128 0.58 16.27 2.07
C CYS A 128 0.46 17.77 1.79
N LYS A 129 0.99 18.58 2.70
CA LYS A 129 0.94 20.04 2.59
C LYS A 129 1.63 20.50 1.31
N GLY A 130 0.93 21.35 0.57
CA GLY A 130 1.30 21.82 -0.74
C GLY A 130 0.05 22.19 -1.54
N SER A 131 -0.05 23.45 -1.94
CA SER A 131 -1.11 23.93 -2.82
C SER A 131 -0.52 24.45 -4.12
N ILE A 132 -1.16 24.11 -5.23
CA ILE A 132 -0.71 24.51 -6.56
C ILE A 132 -1.58 25.68 -7.00
N ASN A 133 -0.94 26.81 -7.31
CA ASN A 133 -1.57 27.86 -8.09
C ASN A 133 -1.35 27.56 -9.59
N PRO A 134 -2.39 27.22 -10.36
CA PRO A 134 -2.24 26.83 -11.77
C PRO A 134 -1.70 27.95 -12.68
N SER A 135 -1.79 29.21 -12.23
CA SER A 135 -1.34 30.38 -12.99
C SER A 135 0.13 30.74 -12.75
N THR A 136 0.71 30.31 -11.62
CA THR A 136 2.06 30.71 -11.19
C THR A 136 2.98 29.54 -10.84
N SER A 137 2.51 28.30 -10.93
CA SER A 137 3.32 27.12 -10.65
C SER A 137 4.50 27.00 -11.62
N VAL A 138 5.66 26.65 -11.08
CA VAL A 138 6.85 26.26 -11.85
C VAL A 138 7.08 24.79 -11.63
N HIS A 139 6.87 23.99 -12.67
CA HIS A 139 6.98 22.54 -12.59
C HIS A 139 7.34 21.91 -13.93
N THR A 140 7.76 20.65 -13.87
CA THR A 140 7.89 19.76 -15.03
C THR A 140 7.21 18.43 -14.73
N THR A 141 6.46 17.91 -15.70
CA THR A 141 5.83 16.58 -15.58
C THR A 141 6.85 15.50 -15.91
N MET A 142 6.97 14.51 -15.02
CA MET A 142 7.87 13.39 -15.20
C MET A 142 7.11 12.08 -15.05
N LYS A 143 6.73 11.46 -16.18
CA LYS A 143 6.12 10.12 -16.17
C LYS A 143 7.05 9.08 -15.54
N ASP A 144 8.35 9.25 -15.73
CA ASP A 144 9.37 8.35 -15.21
C ASP A 144 9.39 8.31 -13.68
N LEU A 145 8.90 9.33 -12.97
CA LEU A 145 8.79 9.29 -11.51
C LEU A 145 7.80 8.22 -11.02
N GLU A 146 6.74 7.96 -11.79
CA GLU A 146 5.79 6.88 -11.44
C GLU A 146 6.44 5.51 -11.60
N THR A 147 7.24 5.34 -12.66
CA THR A 147 8.01 4.12 -12.88
C THR A 147 9.12 3.96 -11.83
N GLU A 148 9.82 5.05 -11.51
CA GLU A 148 10.85 5.07 -10.46
C GLU A 148 10.23 4.72 -9.10
N LEU A 149 9.06 5.27 -8.76
CA LEU A 149 8.33 4.92 -7.55
C LEU A 149 8.11 3.39 -7.47
N VAL A 150 7.47 2.82 -8.48
CA VAL A 150 7.14 1.38 -8.50
C VAL A 150 8.40 0.52 -8.42
N ASN A 151 9.45 0.89 -9.16
CA ASN A 151 10.72 0.15 -9.18
C ASN A 151 11.48 0.22 -7.85
N ARG A 152 11.31 1.31 -7.08
CA ARG A 152 12.01 1.53 -5.83
C ARG A 152 11.26 1.01 -4.61
N VAL A 153 9.93 0.85 -4.66
CA VAL A 153 9.15 0.29 -3.55
C VAL A 153 9.76 -1.00 -2.97
N PRO A 154 10.23 -1.99 -3.76
CA PRO A 154 10.88 -3.19 -3.21
C PRO A 154 12.14 -2.91 -2.38
N GLU A 155 12.85 -1.81 -2.66
CA GLU A 155 14.03 -1.42 -1.87
C GLU A 155 13.68 -0.84 -0.51
N PHE A 156 12.49 -0.24 -0.33
CA PHE A 156 12.16 0.54 0.88
C PHE A 156 11.00 -0.04 1.70
N CYS A 157 10.05 -0.70 1.05
CA CYS A 157 8.85 -1.21 1.72
C CYS A 157 9.16 -2.48 2.49
N SER A 158 8.91 -2.49 3.80
CA SER A 158 8.97 -3.73 4.59
C SER A 158 8.08 -4.81 3.94
N PRO A 159 8.57 -6.04 3.74
CA PRO A 159 7.76 -7.14 3.23
C PRO A 159 6.50 -7.37 4.06
N GLN A 160 6.60 -7.29 5.39
CA GLN A 160 5.45 -7.48 6.27
C GLN A 160 4.46 -6.31 6.18
N GLN A 161 4.96 -5.08 6.04
CA GLN A 161 4.07 -3.92 5.84
C GLN A 161 3.38 -3.99 4.49
N LYS A 162 4.08 -4.48 3.45
CA LYS A 162 3.52 -4.74 2.12
C LYS A 162 2.37 -5.73 2.23
N THR A 163 2.54 -6.88 2.89
CA THR A 163 1.47 -7.86 3.10
C THR A 163 0.25 -7.26 3.78
N LEU A 164 0.44 -6.46 4.84
CA LEU A 164 -0.66 -5.79 5.52
C LEU A 164 -1.35 -4.74 4.62
N ASN A 165 -0.59 -3.97 3.86
CA ASN A 165 -1.14 -2.99 2.92
C ASN A 165 -1.92 -3.67 1.80
N GLU A 166 -1.42 -4.78 1.26
CA GLU A 166 -2.12 -5.57 0.24
C GLU A 166 -3.40 -6.17 0.80
N TYR A 167 -3.38 -6.71 2.03
CA TYR A 167 -4.58 -7.15 2.72
C TYR A 167 -5.63 -6.02 2.78
N CYS A 168 -5.23 -4.82 3.21
CA CYS A 168 -6.15 -3.68 3.31
C CYS A 168 -6.63 -3.16 1.96
N ASN A 169 -5.76 -3.07 0.97
CA ASN A 169 -6.13 -2.63 -0.37
C ASN A 169 -7.04 -3.65 -1.07
N ASN A 170 -6.86 -4.94 -0.79
CA ASN A 170 -7.76 -6.00 -1.25
C ASN A 170 -9.12 -5.92 -0.56
N LEU A 171 -9.15 -5.53 0.72
CA LEU A 171 -10.39 -5.25 1.43
C LEU A 171 -11.13 -4.07 0.78
N ARG A 172 -10.43 -2.96 0.54
CA ARG A 172 -10.98 -1.81 -0.17
C ARG A 172 -9.87 -1.04 -0.87
N GLU A 173 -10.07 -0.77 -2.15
CA GLU A 173 -9.09 -0.01 -2.94
C GLU A 173 -8.80 1.34 -2.29
N GLY A 174 -7.52 1.69 -2.18
CA GLY A 174 -7.07 2.93 -1.54
C GLY A 174 -7.01 2.85 -0.01
N TRP A 175 -7.05 1.64 0.57
CA TRP A 175 -6.87 1.44 2.01
C TRP A 175 -5.48 0.94 2.36
N VAL A 176 -5.00 1.32 3.55
CA VAL A 176 -3.65 1.00 4.03
C VAL A 176 -3.69 0.51 5.48
N ALA A 177 -2.78 -0.40 5.84
CA ALA A 177 -2.68 -0.88 7.21
C ALA A 177 -1.86 0.09 8.07
N ARG A 178 -2.45 0.52 9.18
CA ARG A 178 -1.76 1.30 10.22
C ARG A 178 -2.22 0.88 11.61
N ARG A 179 -1.41 1.23 12.61
CA ARG A 179 -1.71 1.06 14.02
C ARG A 179 -1.63 2.40 14.75
N GLY A 180 -2.48 2.60 15.75
CA GLY A 180 -2.45 3.79 16.62
C GLY A 180 -2.95 5.09 15.98
N VAL A 181 -3.79 5.02 14.95
CA VAL A 181 -4.38 6.22 14.31
C VAL A 181 -5.52 6.82 15.15
N LEU A 182 -6.36 5.99 15.77
CA LEU A 182 -7.61 6.42 16.43
C LEU A 182 -7.39 7.10 17.78
N THR A 183 -6.52 6.58 18.64
CA THR A 183 -6.13 7.30 19.86
C THR A 183 -4.66 7.06 20.18
N SER A 184 -4.07 7.99 20.95
CA SER A 184 -2.72 7.83 21.53
C SER A 184 -2.74 6.91 22.76
N SER A 185 -3.90 6.41 23.16
CA SER A 185 -4.01 5.53 24.32
C SER A 185 -3.44 4.14 23.97
N ALA A 186 -2.89 3.47 24.97
CA ALA A 186 -2.43 2.10 24.82
C ALA A 186 -3.55 1.11 24.42
N GLU A 187 -4.80 1.49 24.66
CA GLU A 187 -5.99 0.66 24.41
C GLU A 187 -6.39 0.60 22.92
N ASP A 188 -5.97 1.55 22.07
CA ASP A 188 -6.27 1.57 20.62
C ASP A 188 -5.09 1.21 19.71
N GLN A 189 -4.10 0.52 20.26
CA GLN A 189 -2.94 0.04 19.52
C GLN A 189 -3.24 -1.22 18.68
N GLU A 190 -4.43 -1.28 18.09
CA GLU A 190 -4.83 -2.33 17.18
C GLU A 190 -4.45 -1.97 15.75
N TRP A 191 -4.19 -3.01 14.96
CA TRP A 191 -4.02 -2.89 13.53
C TRP A 191 -5.36 -2.71 12.85
N ARG A 192 -5.45 -1.69 12.00
CA ARG A 192 -6.66 -1.40 11.24
C ARG A 192 -6.28 -1.01 9.82
N CYS A 193 -7.16 -1.34 8.88
CA CYS A 193 -7.12 -0.77 7.54
C CYS A 193 -7.78 0.59 7.59
N PHE A 194 -7.18 1.59 6.96
CA PHE A 194 -7.70 2.95 6.91
C PHE A 194 -7.83 3.41 5.46
N ASP A 195 -8.89 4.14 5.15
CA ASP A 195 -8.99 4.92 3.93
C ASP A 195 -7.86 5.96 3.91
N VAL A 196 -6.98 5.87 2.91
CA VAL A 196 -5.84 6.78 2.78
C VAL A 196 -6.28 8.23 2.60
N ALA A 197 -7.47 8.49 2.04
CA ALA A 197 -8.04 9.84 1.93
C ALA A 197 -8.37 10.47 3.29
N LYS A 198 -8.38 9.67 4.37
CA LYS A 198 -8.63 10.09 5.75
C LYS A 198 -7.34 10.22 6.56
N LEU A 199 -6.19 9.97 5.95
CA LEU A 199 -4.88 10.07 6.58
C LEU A 199 -4.07 11.21 5.99
N GLU A 200 -3.21 11.80 6.82
CA GLU A 200 -2.33 12.88 6.39
C GLU A 200 -0.87 12.46 6.49
N TYR A 201 -0.09 12.83 5.48
CA TYR A 201 1.30 12.42 5.35
C TYR A 201 2.19 12.92 6.49
N HIS A 202 2.01 14.18 6.89
CA HIS A 202 2.86 14.81 7.91
C HIS A 202 2.61 14.24 9.32
N LEU A 203 1.46 13.56 9.50
CA LEU A 203 1.10 12.91 10.74
C LEU A 203 1.64 11.49 10.77
N GLN A 204 2.09 11.08 11.95
CA GLN A 204 2.68 9.76 12.16
C GLN A 204 1.61 8.77 12.63
N SER A 205 1.76 7.53 12.18
CA SER A 205 1.12 6.35 12.74
C SER A 205 2.15 5.22 12.84
N GLN A 206 1.75 4.06 13.37
CA GLN A 206 2.62 2.90 13.46
C GLN A 206 2.45 1.97 12.26
N CYS A 207 3.58 1.47 11.75
CA CYS A 207 3.71 0.41 10.76
C CYS A 207 4.76 -0.62 11.24
N VAL A 208 5.06 -1.62 10.41
CA VAL A 208 6.16 -2.56 10.64
C VAL A 208 7.37 -2.26 9.75
N ASP A 209 8.56 -2.39 10.32
CA ASP A 209 9.82 -2.37 9.59
C ASP A 209 10.15 -3.74 8.97
N ASN A 210 11.29 -3.85 8.28
CA ASN A 210 11.72 -5.07 7.59
C ASN A 210 12.25 -6.17 8.54
N CYS A 211 12.17 -5.95 9.85
CA CYS A 211 12.34 -6.95 10.90
C CYS A 211 11.03 -7.24 11.66
N SER A 212 9.87 -6.87 11.09
CA SER A 212 8.55 -7.02 11.72
C SER A 212 8.37 -6.26 13.04
N ARG A 213 9.23 -5.27 13.34
CA ARG A 213 9.12 -4.44 14.54
C ARG A 213 8.31 -3.19 14.26
N LEU A 214 7.65 -2.66 15.29
CA LEU A 214 6.87 -1.43 15.16
C LEU A 214 7.80 -0.24 14.93
N ARG A 215 7.46 0.60 13.95
CA ARG A 215 8.12 1.87 13.65
C ARG A 215 7.08 2.92 13.28
N HIS A 216 7.45 4.20 13.38
CA HIS A 216 6.61 5.30 12.92
C HIS A 216 6.74 5.49 11.41
N CYS A 217 5.65 5.85 10.76
CA CYS A 217 5.60 6.20 9.34
C CYS A 217 4.49 7.21 9.04
N PRO A 218 4.57 7.85 7.85
CA PRO A 218 3.51 8.72 7.36
C PRO A 218 2.14 8.05 7.28
N GLY A 219 1.09 8.86 7.44
CA GLY A 219 -0.30 8.42 7.36
C GLY A 219 -0.95 8.33 8.73
N GLY A 220 -0.90 9.43 9.48
CA GLY A 220 -1.58 9.57 10.77
C GLY A 220 -2.83 10.44 10.66
N ARG A 221 -3.40 10.75 11.81
CA ARG A 221 -4.54 11.66 11.98
C ARG A 221 -4.39 12.40 13.31
N GLU A 222 -4.90 13.61 13.43
CA GLU A 222 -4.76 14.45 14.63
C GLU A 222 -6.11 14.86 15.22
N GLY A 223 -6.06 15.34 16.47
CA GLY A 223 -7.14 16.13 17.07
C GLY A 223 -8.49 15.40 17.28
N PRO A 224 -9.59 16.17 17.39
CA PRO A 224 -10.94 15.61 17.55
C PRO A 224 -11.39 14.80 16.32
N ASP A 225 -10.77 15.02 15.16
CA ASP A 225 -11.08 14.32 13.92
C ASP A 225 -10.71 12.84 13.95
N ARG A 226 -9.83 12.41 14.86
CA ARG A 226 -9.60 10.98 15.14
C ARG A 226 -10.89 10.25 15.54
N ARG A 227 -11.77 10.93 16.28
CA ARG A 227 -13.05 10.38 16.77
C ARG A 227 -14.18 10.48 15.74
N ASN A 228 -13.96 11.18 14.64
CA ASN A 228 -14.93 11.35 13.56
C ASN A 228 -14.81 10.28 12.48
N LEU A 229 -14.01 9.22 12.71
CA LEU A 229 -13.89 8.09 11.81
C LEU A 229 -14.97 7.05 12.12
N THR A 230 -15.60 6.55 11.06
CA THR A 230 -16.65 5.54 11.15
C THR A 230 -16.08 4.18 10.72
N GLU A 231 -16.28 3.15 11.54
CA GLU A 231 -15.88 1.79 11.18
C GLU A 231 -16.66 1.30 9.95
N ASN A 232 -16.00 0.53 9.09
CA ASN A 232 -16.40 0.09 7.75
C ASN A 232 -16.41 1.17 6.66
N ASP A 233 -16.57 2.44 7.03
CA ASP A 233 -16.56 3.55 6.06
C ASP A 233 -15.18 4.17 5.90
N ASP A 234 -14.47 4.41 7.00
CA ASP A 234 -13.16 5.06 7.02
C ASP A 234 -12.04 4.13 7.51
N TYR A 235 -12.39 3.09 8.28
CA TYR A 235 -11.44 2.09 8.75
C TYR A 235 -12.10 0.73 9.00
N ALA A 236 -11.31 -0.34 9.09
CA ALA A 236 -11.76 -1.66 9.55
C ALA A 236 -10.68 -2.35 10.37
N SER A 237 -11.09 -3.06 11.43
CA SER A 237 -10.17 -3.79 12.31
C SER A 237 -9.54 -5.00 11.60
N ILE A 238 -8.27 -5.28 11.91
CA ILE A 238 -7.52 -6.44 11.38
C ILE A 238 -7.09 -7.35 12.55
N PRO A 239 -8.00 -8.15 13.15
CA PRO A 239 -7.66 -9.01 14.28
C PRO A 239 -6.54 -10.02 13.95
N GLU A 240 -6.43 -10.44 12.69
CA GLU A 240 -5.42 -11.36 12.19
C GLU A 240 -4.07 -10.71 11.82
N ALA A 241 -3.88 -9.39 11.99
CA ALA A 241 -2.67 -8.69 11.55
C ALA A 241 -1.38 -9.30 12.10
N ARG A 242 -1.39 -9.76 13.37
CA ARG A 242 -0.24 -10.44 13.97
C ARG A 242 0.11 -11.73 13.23
N SER A 243 -0.90 -12.50 12.82
CA SER A 243 -0.69 -13.71 12.03
C SER A 243 -0.16 -13.38 10.64
N LEU A 244 -0.65 -12.31 10.01
CA LEU A 244 -0.18 -11.87 8.70
C LEU A 244 1.29 -11.44 8.75
N ILE A 245 1.67 -10.64 9.74
CA ILE A 245 3.07 -10.23 9.98
C ILE A 245 3.96 -11.46 10.19
N ALA A 246 3.49 -12.45 10.97
CA ALA A 246 4.25 -13.65 11.29
C ALA A 246 4.27 -14.71 10.18
N SER A 247 3.39 -14.61 9.18
CA SER A 247 3.28 -15.60 8.10
C SER A 247 4.33 -15.44 7.00
N GLY A 248 4.93 -14.26 6.88
CA GLY A 248 6.02 -14.04 5.94
C GLY A 248 7.29 -14.79 6.37
N ASP A 249 8.13 -15.14 5.40
CA ASP A 249 9.43 -15.75 5.69
C ASP A 249 10.23 -14.80 6.62
N PRO A 250 10.81 -15.33 7.71
CA PRO A 250 11.59 -14.50 8.60
C PRO A 250 12.75 -13.89 7.81
N PRO A 251 13.03 -12.58 7.98
CA PRO A 251 14.06 -11.89 7.21
C PRO A 251 15.47 -12.43 7.49
N CYS A 252 15.64 -13.16 8.59
CA CYS A 252 16.88 -13.79 9.02
C CYS A 252 16.64 -15.25 9.38
N GLU A 253 17.67 -16.07 9.26
CA GLU A 253 17.66 -17.44 9.77
C GLU A 253 17.41 -17.46 11.28
N ALA A 254 16.81 -18.54 11.80
CA ALA A 254 16.41 -18.64 13.21
C ALA A 254 17.55 -18.47 14.23
N ALA A 255 18.81 -18.66 13.82
CA ALA A 255 19.98 -18.48 14.67
C ALA A 255 20.56 -17.05 14.65
N LEU A 256 19.99 -16.15 13.84
CA LEU A 256 20.45 -14.78 13.65
C LEU A 256 19.40 -13.80 14.16
N VAL A 257 19.88 -12.67 14.66
CA VAL A 257 19.07 -11.54 15.09
C VAL A 257 18.91 -10.57 13.92
N CYS A 258 17.67 -10.23 13.62
CA CYS A 258 17.36 -9.21 12.63
C CYS A 258 17.61 -7.82 13.20
N ILE A 259 18.27 -6.96 12.42
CA ILE A 259 18.52 -5.54 12.67
C ILE A 259 17.91 -4.76 11.51
N SER A 260 17.01 -3.83 11.83
CA SER A 260 16.26 -3.10 10.83
C SER A 260 17.17 -2.19 10.03
N THR A 261 16.77 -1.91 8.80
CA THR A 261 17.52 -1.01 7.92
C THR A 261 16.54 -0.10 7.18
N PRO A 262 16.95 1.11 6.76
CA PRO A 262 16.10 1.99 5.95
C PRO A 262 15.73 1.42 4.58
N LYS A 263 16.47 0.40 4.11
CA LYS A 263 16.28 -0.31 2.84
C LYS A 263 16.38 -1.81 3.02
N ASN A 264 15.59 -2.58 2.28
CA ASN A 264 15.69 -4.02 2.23
C ASN A 264 17.01 -4.49 1.57
N PRO A 265 17.52 -5.67 1.96
CA PRO A 265 17.05 -6.50 3.07
C PRO A 265 17.48 -5.92 4.44
N ALA A 266 16.89 -6.46 5.51
CA ALA A 266 17.37 -6.23 6.87
C ALA A 266 18.79 -6.80 7.07
N LYS A 267 19.50 -6.32 8.09
CA LYS A 267 20.83 -6.86 8.47
C LYS A 267 20.63 -8.02 9.45
N CYS A 268 21.24 -9.17 9.18
CA CYS A 268 21.19 -10.34 10.06
C CYS A 268 22.54 -10.55 10.73
N VAL A 269 22.56 -10.57 12.07
CA VAL A 269 23.80 -10.68 12.86
C VAL A 269 23.70 -11.77 13.92
N SER A 270 24.83 -12.29 14.39
CA SER A 270 24.81 -13.22 15.52
C SER A 270 24.48 -12.50 16.83
N GLU A 271 24.01 -13.23 17.86
CA GLU A 271 23.67 -12.63 19.17
C GLU A 271 24.81 -11.80 19.78
N GLY A 272 26.07 -12.21 19.56
CA GLY A 272 27.25 -11.50 20.07
C GLY A 272 27.54 -10.16 19.39
N GLU A 273 26.97 -9.93 18.21
CA GLU A 273 27.19 -8.74 17.37
C GLU A 273 26.00 -7.76 17.43
N VAL A 274 24.90 -8.12 18.10
CA VAL A 274 23.68 -7.31 18.17
C VAL A 274 23.94 -5.92 18.70
N ALA A 275 24.70 -5.81 19.79
CA ALA A 275 24.98 -4.51 20.42
C ALA A 275 25.73 -3.57 19.47
N GLU A 276 26.75 -4.09 18.79
CA GLU A 276 27.54 -3.34 17.81
C GLU A 276 26.68 -2.95 16.59
N ALA A 277 25.86 -3.87 16.10
CA ALA A 277 24.99 -3.60 14.96
C ALA A 277 23.88 -2.56 15.27
N LEU A 278 23.31 -2.58 16.47
CA LEU A 278 22.34 -1.58 16.91
C LEU A 278 23.00 -0.21 17.13
N GLU A 279 24.24 -0.18 17.64
CA GLU A 279 25.02 1.05 17.76
C GLU A 279 25.33 1.64 16.37
N GLU A 280 25.74 0.82 15.41
CA GLU A 280 25.97 1.22 14.02
C GLU A 280 24.68 1.75 13.35
N GLU A 281 23.53 1.10 13.54
CA GLU A 281 22.22 1.57 13.04
C GLU A 281 21.89 2.95 13.62
N ALA A 282 22.00 3.12 14.94
CA ALA A 282 21.71 4.38 15.62
C ALA A 282 22.68 5.51 15.20
N GLU A 283 23.97 5.19 15.02
CA GLU A 283 24.97 6.11 14.50
C GLU A 283 24.66 6.53 13.07
N GLN A 284 24.25 5.59 12.21
CA GLN A 284 23.89 5.88 10.83
C GLN A 284 22.64 6.77 10.75
N GLU A 285 21.56 6.44 11.47
CA GLU A 285 20.35 7.27 11.51
C GLU A 285 20.66 8.68 12.04
N THR A 286 21.49 8.78 13.09
CA THR A 286 21.93 10.07 13.64
C THR A 286 22.78 10.85 12.64
N LYS A 287 23.69 10.19 11.94
CA LYS A 287 24.55 10.80 10.93
C LYS A 287 23.74 11.33 9.76
N GLU A 288 22.82 10.52 9.22
CA GLU A 288 21.91 10.93 8.15
C GLU A 288 21.07 12.15 8.59
N ARG A 289 20.47 12.12 9.78
CA ARG A 289 19.71 13.25 10.33
C ARG A 289 20.56 14.51 10.45
N ARG A 290 21.78 14.41 10.98
CA ARG A 290 22.72 15.54 11.11
C ARG A 290 23.15 16.11 9.77
N GLU A 291 23.38 15.25 8.77
CA GLU A 291 23.75 15.69 7.42
C GLU A 291 22.60 16.48 6.78
N VAL A 292 21.36 15.99 6.93
CA VAL A 292 20.18 16.68 6.45
C VAL A 292 19.95 18.00 7.20
N GLU A 293 20.01 18.02 8.53
CA GLU A 293 19.87 19.24 9.34
C GLU A 293 20.93 20.29 8.98
N LYS A 294 22.19 19.86 8.79
CA LYS A 294 23.29 20.75 8.41
C LYS A 294 23.05 21.35 7.02
N GLU A 295 22.49 20.60 6.10
CA GLU A 295 22.14 21.09 4.77
C GLU A 295 20.97 22.09 4.83
N GLU A 296 19.94 21.82 5.63
CA GLU A 296 18.86 22.78 5.86
C GLU A 296 19.36 24.08 6.50
N GLN A 297 20.22 24.00 7.53
CA GLN A 297 20.83 25.17 8.16
C GLN A 297 21.69 25.99 7.19
N ARG A 298 22.43 25.32 6.30
CA ARG A 298 23.20 26.01 5.24
C ARG A 298 22.28 26.77 4.28
N LYS A 299 21.14 26.19 3.90
CA LYS A 299 20.14 26.86 3.04
C LYS A 299 19.54 28.09 3.73
N VAL A 300 19.13 27.96 4.98
CA VAL A 300 18.59 29.09 5.77
C VAL A 300 19.63 30.20 5.94
N ALA A 301 20.88 29.85 6.23
CA ALA A 301 21.97 30.84 6.35
C ALA A 301 22.23 31.56 5.02
N ALA A 302 22.22 30.86 3.89
CA ALA A 302 22.38 31.45 2.56
C ALA A 302 21.23 32.42 2.22
N ALA A 303 19.98 32.09 2.57
CA ALA A 303 18.83 32.95 2.36
C ALA A 303 18.90 34.25 3.18
N SER A 304 19.49 34.21 4.38
CA SER A 304 19.61 35.37 5.27
C SER A 304 20.62 36.45 4.82
N VAL A 305 21.54 36.10 3.91
CA VAL A 305 22.62 36.99 3.43
C VAL A 305 22.26 37.64 2.09
N ALA A 306 21.17 37.22 1.43
CA ALA A 306 20.74 37.79 0.15
C ALA A 306 20.19 39.22 0.34
N PRO A 307 20.64 40.22 -0.45
CA PRO A 307 20.09 41.57 -0.39
C PRO A 307 18.58 41.59 -0.72
N PRO A 308 17.79 42.51 -0.13
CA PRO A 308 16.38 42.63 -0.46
C PRO A 308 16.24 42.95 -1.95
N GLN A 309 15.63 42.03 -2.70
CA GLN A 309 15.35 42.23 -4.11
C GLN A 309 14.25 43.30 -4.23
N SER A 310 14.60 44.42 -4.85
CA SER A 310 13.67 45.49 -5.20
C SER A 310 12.61 44.97 -6.16
N GLU A 311 11.35 45.15 -5.80
CA GLU A 311 10.17 44.83 -6.60
C GLU A 311 10.27 45.48 -7.99
N ALA A 312 10.54 44.67 -9.01
CA ALA A 312 10.44 45.07 -10.41
C ALA A 312 9.26 44.34 -11.05
N SER A 313 8.15 45.06 -11.10
CA SER A 313 7.09 45.08 -12.12
C SER A 313 7.34 44.26 -13.40
N ASP A 314 6.31 43.49 -13.78
CA ASP A 314 6.08 42.84 -15.09
C ASP A 314 7.04 41.70 -15.47
N SER A 315 6.84 40.52 -14.88
CA SER A 315 7.42 39.27 -15.38
C SER A 315 6.47 38.58 -16.37
N PRO A 316 6.95 38.19 -17.57
CA PRO A 316 6.16 37.41 -18.51
C PRO A 316 5.78 36.05 -17.91
N ARG A 317 4.60 35.55 -18.30
CA ARG A 317 4.02 34.27 -17.87
C ARG A 317 5.08 33.15 -17.99
N PRO A 318 5.33 32.35 -16.93
CA PRO A 318 6.42 31.37 -16.93
C PRO A 318 6.22 30.32 -18.05
N PRO A 319 7.30 29.88 -18.72
CA PRO A 319 7.22 28.93 -19.82
C PRO A 319 6.69 27.58 -19.32
N GLN A 320 5.60 27.14 -19.94
CA GLN A 320 4.96 25.84 -19.70
C GLN A 320 5.47 24.86 -20.75
N ASP A 321 5.98 23.70 -20.32
CA ASP A 321 6.41 22.65 -21.25
C ASP A 321 5.15 21.91 -21.77
N ILE A 322 4.73 22.23 -23.00
CA ILE A 322 3.59 21.61 -23.68
C ILE A 322 4.11 20.42 -24.50
N HIS A 323 3.81 19.21 -24.01
CA HIS A 323 3.89 17.92 -24.70
C HIS A 323 5.21 17.55 -25.40
N SER A 324 6.00 16.73 -24.70
CA SER A 324 6.92 15.78 -25.35
C SER A 324 6.15 14.53 -25.78
N VAL A 325 6.00 14.34 -27.09
CA VAL A 325 5.37 13.16 -27.72
C VAL A 325 6.39 12.03 -27.75
N TYR A 326 6.17 10.97 -26.98
CA TYR A 326 6.91 9.70 -27.09
C TYR A 326 5.96 8.51 -27.24
N PRO A 327 6.40 7.41 -27.89
CA PRO A 327 5.55 6.36 -28.44
C PRO A 327 4.86 5.53 -27.36
N GLN A 328 3.68 5.01 -27.72
CA GLN A 328 2.88 4.14 -26.86
C GLN A 328 3.57 2.79 -26.66
N LEU A 329 3.54 2.32 -25.41
CA LEU A 329 3.96 0.97 -25.01
C LEU A 329 2.92 -0.04 -25.54
N GLU A 330 3.36 -1.00 -26.34
CA GLU A 330 2.50 -2.07 -26.87
C GLU A 330 2.05 -3.03 -25.76
N THR A 331 0.78 -3.40 -25.82
CA THR A 331 0.17 -4.46 -25.01
C THR A 331 0.73 -5.84 -25.36
N PRO A 332 0.94 -6.76 -24.40
CA PRO A 332 1.40 -8.11 -24.68
C PRO A 332 0.43 -8.85 -25.60
N THR A 333 0.97 -9.53 -26.61
CA THR A 333 0.24 -10.32 -27.60
C THR A 333 -0.21 -11.68 -27.02
N GLU A 334 -1.34 -12.20 -27.52
CA GLU A 334 -2.01 -13.44 -27.11
C GLU A 334 -1.13 -14.72 -27.12
N GLU A 335 0.08 -14.68 -27.66
CA GLU A 335 0.99 -15.83 -27.76
C GLU A 335 1.81 -16.11 -26.48
N GLU A 336 1.77 -15.24 -25.46
CA GLU A 336 2.47 -15.47 -24.16
C GLU A 336 1.64 -16.31 -23.15
N LEU A 337 0.40 -16.68 -23.48
CA LEU A 337 -0.43 -17.56 -22.65
C LEU A 337 -0.21 -19.03 -23.04
N GLY A 338 0.84 -19.60 -22.47
CA GLY A 338 1.32 -20.96 -22.71
C GLY A 338 0.27 -22.07 -22.56
N VAL A 339 0.39 -23.05 -23.44
CA VAL A 339 -0.39 -24.28 -23.57
C VAL A 339 -0.16 -25.23 -22.38
N LEU A 340 -1.23 -25.60 -21.66
CA LEU A 340 -1.26 -26.80 -20.81
C LEU A 340 -2.53 -27.62 -21.08
N GLY A 341 -2.32 -28.86 -21.51
CA GLY A 341 -3.34 -29.77 -22.00
C GLY A 341 -4.10 -30.54 -20.92
N THR A 342 -5.31 -30.97 -21.32
CA THR A 342 -6.22 -31.96 -20.70
C THR A 342 -7.03 -31.51 -19.47
N ALA A 343 -7.78 -30.41 -19.61
CA ALA A 343 -8.90 -30.00 -18.75
C ALA A 343 -10.08 -29.41 -19.55
N GLU A 344 -10.30 -29.91 -20.77
CA GLU A 344 -11.13 -29.25 -21.81
C GLU A 344 -12.64 -29.16 -21.55
N THR A 345 -13.17 -29.83 -20.53
CA THR A 345 -14.61 -29.78 -20.18
C THR A 345 -14.94 -28.88 -18.99
N LYS A 346 -14.00 -28.57 -18.08
CA LYS A 346 -14.22 -27.62 -16.96
C LYS A 346 -13.97 -26.15 -17.33
N LEU A 347 -13.25 -25.90 -18.42
CA LEU A 347 -13.05 -24.56 -18.99
C LEU A 347 -14.19 -24.09 -19.91
N GLN A 348 -15.27 -24.88 -20.04
CA GLN A 348 -16.39 -24.56 -20.94
C GLN A 348 -17.39 -23.55 -20.34
N SER A 349 -17.37 -23.35 -19.02
CA SER A 349 -18.25 -22.38 -18.35
C SER A 349 -17.51 -21.18 -17.78
N LEU A 350 -18.17 -20.02 -17.78
CA LEU A 350 -17.60 -18.81 -17.17
C LEU A 350 -17.34 -19.02 -15.68
N GLN A 351 -18.27 -19.65 -14.96
CA GLN A 351 -18.05 -20.02 -13.55
C GLN A 351 -16.85 -20.95 -13.36
N GLY A 352 -16.64 -21.90 -14.28
CA GLY A 352 -15.47 -22.77 -14.29
C GLY A 352 -14.17 -22.01 -14.45
N LEU A 353 -14.14 -21.03 -15.36
CA LEU A 353 -13.01 -20.12 -15.55
C LEU A 353 -12.73 -19.27 -14.30
N LEU A 354 -13.76 -18.69 -13.68
CA LEU A 354 -13.61 -17.94 -12.44
C LEU A 354 -13.06 -18.81 -11.30
N ASN A 355 -13.57 -20.04 -11.15
CA ASN A 355 -13.07 -20.99 -10.15
C ASN A 355 -11.60 -21.37 -10.40
N ALA A 356 -11.23 -21.68 -11.65
CA ALA A 356 -9.86 -22.02 -12.02
C ALA A 356 -8.91 -20.88 -11.68
N ARG A 357 -9.35 -19.65 -11.97
CA ARG A 357 -8.54 -18.48 -11.71
C ARG A 357 -8.46 -18.15 -10.22
N CYS A 358 -9.52 -18.36 -9.44
CA CYS A 358 -9.42 -18.34 -7.98
C CYS A 358 -8.42 -19.38 -7.44
N ALA A 359 -8.32 -20.55 -8.07
CA ALA A 359 -7.34 -21.56 -7.70
C ALA A 359 -5.91 -21.14 -8.04
N GLU A 360 -5.69 -20.44 -9.16
CA GLU A 360 -4.38 -19.84 -9.49
C GLU A 360 -3.99 -18.79 -8.46
N GLU A 361 -4.90 -17.88 -8.08
CA GLU A 361 -4.62 -16.84 -7.07
C GLU A 361 -4.36 -17.44 -5.68
N PHE A 362 -5.18 -18.39 -5.23
CA PHE A 362 -4.93 -19.09 -3.96
C PHE A 362 -3.60 -19.85 -3.99
N ASN A 363 -3.26 -20.47 -5.13
CA ASN A 363 -1.98 -21.13 -5.29
C ASN A 363 -0.83 -20.11 -5.25
N TYR A 364 -0.95 -18.96 -5.91
CA TYR A 364 0.03 -17.87 -5.82
C TYR A 364 0.22 -17.40 -4.37
N LEU A 365 -0.87 -17.08 -3.66
CA LEU A 365 -0.82 -16.66 -2.25
C LEU A 365 -0.23 -17.76 -1.35
N CYS A 366 -0.51 -19.03 -1.64
CA CYS A 366 0.07 -20.14 -0.91
C CYS A 366 1.56 -20.34 -1.20
N THR A 367 1.96 -20.40 -2.47
CA THR A 367 3.32 -20.80 -2.86
C THR A 367 4.30 -19.64 -2.92
N SER A 368 3.84 -18.48 -3.39
CA SER A 368 4.68 -17.29 -3.60
C SER A 368 4.72 -16.41 -2.35
N GLU A 369 3.59 -16.25 -1.67
CA GLU A 369 3.47 -15.39 -0.48
C GLU A 369 3.48 -16.20 0.85
N ASN A 370 3.60 -17.53 0.78
CA ASN A 370 3.63 -18.45 1.93
C ASN A 370 2.43 -18.31 2.90
N LEU A 371 1.28 -17.84 2.41
CA LEU A 371 0.10 -17.61 3.25
C LEU A 371 -0.67 -18.92 3.45
N ALA A 372 -0.35 -19.62 4.55
CA ALA A 372 -0.94 -20.91 4.91
C ALA A 372 -2.49 -20.99 4.82
N PRO A 373 -3.29 -19.95 5.18
CA PRO A 373 -4.74 -19.99 5.03
C PRO A 373 -5.23 -20.18 3.58
N PHE A 374 -4.44 -19.78 2.58
CA PHE A 374 -4.75 -19.90 1.15
C PHE A 374 -4.26 -21.21 0.54
N CYS A 375 -3.51 -22.03 1.27
CA CYS A 375 -3.02 -23.33 0.83
C CYS A 375 -4.09 -24.44 0.81
N THR A 376 -5.35 -24.10 1.08
CA THR A 376 -6.45 -25.06 1.09
C THR A 376 -7.08 -25.18 -0.31
N GLN A 377 -7.29 -26.41 -0.77
CA GLN A 377 -7.96 -26.74 -2.03
C GLN A 377 -9.11 -27.72 -1.71
N PRO A 378 -10.28 -27.63 -2.40
CA PRO A 378 -10.57 -26.79 -3.56
C PRO A 378 -11.08 -25.39 -3.22
N VAL A 379 -10.97 -24.44 -4.15
CA VAL A 379 -11.49 -23.06 -4.03
C VAL A 379 -12.46 -22.73 -5.16
N VAL A 380 -13.37 -21.80 -4.92
CA VAL A 380 -14.38 -21.38 -5.90
C VAL A 380 -14.56 -19.86 -5.89
N ALA A 381 -15.01 -19.33 -7.02
CA ALA A 381 -15.48 -17.97 -7.12
C ALA A 381 -16.97 -17.89 -6.72
N ARG A 382 -17.30 -16.94 -5.86
CA ARG A 382 -18.67 -16.62 -5.46
C ARG A 382 -18.82 -15.12 -5.34
N LYS A 383 -19.98 -14.60 -5.70
CA LYS A 383 -20.36 -13.23 -5.39
C LYS A 383 -21.20 -13.24 -4.12
N ASP A 384 -20.59 -12.87 -3.01
CA ASP A 384 -21.19 -12.99 -1.68
C ASP A 384 -20.96 -11.75 -0.82
N TYR A 385 -21.78 -11.63 0.22
CA TYR A 385 -21.57 -10.70 1.31
C TYR A 385 -20.40 -11.24 2.14
N GLY A 386 -19.27 -10.53 2.08
CA GLY A 386 -18.09 -10.87 2.90
C GLY A 386 -18.27 -10.37 4.31
N VAL A 387 -17.17 -10.33 5.08
CA VAL A 387 -17.18 -10.14 6.54
C VAL A 387 -17.76 -8.80 7.06
N TYR A 388 -18.28 -8.00 6.15
CA TYR A 388 -18.63 -6.62 6.35
C TYR A 388 -20.15 -6.49 6.20
N THR A 389 -20.86 -6.50 7.32
CA THR A 389 -22.31 -6.28 7.42
C THR A 389 -22.74 -4.84 7.05
N GLY A 390 -21.86 -4.05 6.41
CA GLY A 390 -22.09 -2.65 6.01
C GLY A 390 -21.95 -2.36 4.51
N PHE A 391 -21.52 -3.31 3.67
CA PHE A 391 -21.50 -3.07 2.23
C PHE A 391 -22.90 -3.28 1.61
N GLU A 392 -23.40 -2.25 0.92
CA GLU A 392 -24.54 -2.39 0.00
C GLU A 392 -24.11 -3.19 -1.25
N GLY A 393 -23.90 -4.50 -1.09
CA GLY A 393 -23.75 -5.39 -2.24
C GLY A 393 -22.80 -6.56 -2.02
N SER A 394 -23.13 -7.67 -2.67
CA SER A 394 -22.26 -8.81 -2.82
C SER A 394 -21.15 -8.52 -3.84
N ILE A 395 -19.95 -9.02 -3.59
CA ILE A 395 -18.81 -8.87 -4.51
C ILE A 395 -18.16 -10.22 -4.79
N TRP A 396 -17.46 -10.33 -5.93
CA TRP A 396 -16.75 -11.55 -6.32
C TRP A 396 -15.54 -11.81 -5.43
N ARG A 397 -15.52 -13.00 -4.84
CA ARG A 397 -14.52 -13.48 -3.89
C ARG A 397 -14.06 -14.87 -4.29
N CYS A 398 -12.81 -15.16 -4.01
CA CYS A 398 -12.27 -16.50 -4.04
C CYS A 398 -12.37 -17.09 -2.63
N ILE A 399 -13.08 -18.21 -2.52
CA ILE A 399 -13.49 -18.82 -1.25
C ILE A 399 -13.06 -20.28 -1.24
N SER A 400 -12.42 -20.71 -0.15
CA SER A 400 -12.14 -22.13 0.08
C SER A 400 -13.43 -22.90 0.22
N PHE A 401 -13.52 -24.06 -0.44
CA PHE A 401 -14.73 -24.90 -0.41
C PHE A 401 -15.06 -25.39 1.00
N ALA A 402 -14.05 -25.54 1.86
CA ALA A 402 -14.22 -25.88 3.27
C ALA A 402 -14.99 -24.82 4.06
N ASN A 403 -15.03 -23.58 3.57
CA ASN A 403 -15.67 -22.45 4.22
C ASN A 403 -17.06 -22.14 3.63
N LEU A 404 -17.55 -22.96 2.70
CA LEU A 404 -18.89 -22.80 2.11
C LEU A 404 -19.94 -23.51 2.96
N ASP A 405 -20.92 -22.75 3.41
CA ASP A 405 -22.16 -23.26 3.96
C ASP A 405 -23.13 -23.59 2.80
N GLN A 406 -23.39 -24.88 2.61
CA GLN A 406 -24.26 -25.38 1.53
C GLN A 406 -25.73 -24.98 1.73
N GLU A 407 -26.15 -24.67 2.96
CA GLU A 407 -27.51 -24.19 3.24
C GLU A 407 -27.66 -22.71 2.89
N ARG A 408 -26.56 -21.96 2.86
CA ARG A 408 -26.53 -20.55 2.44
C ARG A 408 -26.52 -20.40 0.94
N LYS A 409 -27.10 -19.29 0.51
CA LYS A 409 -27.16 -18.89 -0.89
C LYS A 409 -26.10 -17.83 -1.17
N SER A 410 -25.50 -17.95 -2.33
CA SER A 410 -24.53 -17.01 -2.89
C SER A 410 -24.90 -16.69 -4.34
N ILE A 411 -24.10 -15.88 -5.03
CA ILE A 411 -24.28 -15.59 -6.44
C ILE A 411 -23.17 -16.25 -7.27
N CYS A 412 -23.59 -16.96 -8.31
CA CYS A 412 -22.76 -17.54 -9.35
C CYS A 412 -23.06 -16.84 -10.70
N VAL A 413 -22.31 -17.19 -11.75
CA VAL A 413 -22.55 -16.70 -13.11
C VAL A 413 -22.73 -17.80 -14.12
N ASP A 414 -23.65 -17.60 -15.05
CA ASP A 414 -23.79 -18.47 -16.20
C ASP A 414 -22.74 -18.15 -17.27
N ASN A 415 -22.79 -18.85 -18.40
CA ASN A 415 -21.84 -18.66 -19.50
C ASN A 415 -21.94 -17.31 -20.21
N CYS A 416 -23.00 -16.55 -19.93
CA CYS A 416 -23.23 -15.20 -20.41
C CYS A 416 -22.87 -14.12 -19.38
N GLY A 417 -22.38 -14.50 -18.20
CA GLY A 417 -22.16 -13.56 -17.11
C GLY A 417 -23.46 -13.05 -16.49
N ALA A 418 -24.59 -13.73 -16.72
CA ALA A 418 -25.80 -13.45 -15.96
C ALA A 418 -25.66 -14.07 -14.56
N GLU A 419 -25.90 -13.23 -13.57
CA GLU A 419 -25.83 -13.61 -12.16
C GLU A 419 -27.05 -14.46 -11.79
N TYR A 420 -26.83 -15.57 -11.09
CA TYR A 420 -27.88 -16.43 -10.57
C TYR A 420 -27.54 -16.93 -9.16
N VAL A 421 -28.57 -17.23 -8.37
CA VAL A 421 -28.41 -17.72 -7.01
C VAL A 421 -27.94 -19.17 -7.02
N CYS A 422 -26.89 -19.49 -6.27
CA CYS A 422 -26.33 -20.83 -6.14
C CYS A 422 -26.06 -21.21 -4.68
N ASP A 423 -25.90 -22.50 -4.43
CA ASP A 423 -25.56 -23.03 -3.10
C ASP A 423 -24.08 -22.82 -2.76
N GLY A 424 -23.80 -22.78 -1.46
CA GLY A 424 -22.46 -22.51 -0.94
C GLY A 424 -22.25 -21.01 -0.80
N GLY A 425 -22.86 -20.43 0.22
CA GLY A 425 -22.54 -19.08 0.70
C GLY A 425 -21.54 -19.12 1.85
N ILE A 426 -21.15 -17.95 2.36
CA ILE A 426 -20.24 -17.87 3.51
C ILE A 426 -20.91 -17.31 4.76
N GLU A 427 -20.33 -17.64 5.92
CA GLU A 427 -20.50 -16.89 7.14
C GLU A 427 -19.61 -15.64 7.07
N PRO A 428 -20.19 -14.43 6.99
CA PRO A 428 -19.43 -13.19 6.90
C PRO A 428 -18.79 -12.79 8.24
N THR A 429 -18.32 -13.71 9.07
CA THR A 429 -17.52 -13.36 10.26
C THR A 429 -16.32 -14.26 10.45
N GLU A 430 -16.23 -15.36 9.68
CA GLU A 430 -15.33 -16.47 10.04
C GLU A 430 -14.44 -16.94 8.89
N VAL A 431 -14.56 -16.35 7.70
CA VAL A 431 -14.01 -16.94 6.48
C VAL A 431 -12.88 -16.10 5.88
N VAL A 432 -11.70 -16.71 5.74
CA VAL A 432 -10.61 -16.20 4.90
C VAL A 432 -11.00 -16.31 3.43
N HIS A 433 -10.94 -15.19 2.73
CA HIS A 433 -11.31 -15.07 1.33
C HIS A 433 -10.45 -13.99 0.67
N ALA A 434 -10.14 -14.15 -0.61
CA ALA A 434 -9.49 -13.09 -1.39
C ALA A 434 -10.55 -12.36 -2.20
N GLN A 435 -10.66 -11.04 -2.04
CA GLN A 435 -11.36 -10.23 -3.01
C GLN A 435 -10.52 -10.15 -4.27
N TRP A 436 -11.17 -10.25 -5.42
CA TRP A 436 -10.46 -10.08 -6.67
C TRP A 436 -11.30 -9.29 -7.66
N SER A 437 -11.04 -7.98 -7.71
CA SER A 437 -11.76 -7.04 -8.57
C SER A 437 -11.67 -7.41 -10.06
N ALA A 438 -10.61 -8.12 -10.46
CA ALA A 438 -10.45 -8.66 -11.80
C ALA A 438 -11.51 -9.72 -12.16
N LEU A 439 -12.10 -10.44 -11.20
CA LEU A 439 -13.22 -11.36 -11.48
C LEU A 439 -14.44 -10.59 -12.01
N GLY A 440 -14.76 -9.45 -11.41
CA GLY A 440 -15.87 -8.60 -11.87
C GLY A 440 -15.62 -8.06 -13.29
N LYS A 441 -14.38 -7.66 -13.58
CA LYS A 441 -13.96 -7.24 -14.93
C LYS A 441 -14.08 -8.40 -15.93
N LEU A 442 -13.65 -9.61 -15.56
CA LEU A 442 -13.72 -10.79 -16.41
C LEU A 442 -15.17 -11.21 -16.72
N VAL A 443 -16.06 -11.14 -15.72
CA VAL A 443 -17.51 -11.37 -15.92
C VAL A 443 -18.08 -10.35 -16.91
N THR A 444 -17.74 -9.07 -16.73
CA THR A 444 -18.20 -7.98 -17.61
C THR A 444 -17.69 -8.13 -19.04
N GLN A 445 -16.40 -8.45 -19.21
CA GLN A 445 -15.78 -8.67 -20.51
C GLN A 445 -16.42 -9.84 -21.25
N ARG A 446 -16.57 -11.00 -20.58
CA ARG A 446 -17.16 -12.19 -21.20
C ARG A 446 -18.62 -12.02 -21.58
N LYS A 447 -19.38 -11.26 -20.78
CA LYS A 447 -20.75 -10.86 -21.11
C LYS A 447 -20.80 -10.09 -22.43
N ASN A 448 -19.85 -9.18 -22.66
CA ASN A 448 -19.74 -8.42 -23.90
C ASN A 448 -19.32 -9.28 -25.11
N ASP A 449 -18.42 -10.24 -24.89
CA ASP A 449 -17.84 -11.04 -25.98
C ASP A 449 -18.78 -12.15 -26.49
N ARG A 450 -19.48 -12.85 -25.58
CA ARG A 450 -20.26 -14.05 -25.95
C ARG A 450 -21.75 -13.80 -26.11
N CYS A 451 -22.30 -12.78 -25.45
CA CYS A 451 -23.75 -12.63 -25.32
C CYS A 451 -24.27 -11.29 -25.81
N LYS A 452 -23.47 -10.54 -26.58
CA LYS A 452 -24.00 -9.56 -27.53
C LYS A 452 -24.99 -10.28 -28.44
N ARG A 453 -26.28 -9.93 -28.35
CA ARG A 453 -27.29 -10.42 -29.28
C ARG A 453 -26.85 -10.05 -30.70
N PRO A 454 -26.65 -11.02 -31.62
CA PRO A 454 -26.54 -10.69 -33.02
C PRO A 454 -27.90 -10.14 -33.45
N GLY A 455 -28.02 -8.81 -33.55
CA GLY A 455 -29.27 -8.14 -33.95
C GLY A 455 -29.61 -6.83 -33.26
N ALA A 456 -28.80 -6.31 -32.32
CA ALA A 456 -28.92 -4.91 -31.92
C ALA A 456 -28.10 -4.03 -32.90
N GLU A 457 -28.58 -3.92 -34.14
CA GLU A 457 -28.08 -2.90 -35.06
C GLU A 457 -28.37 -1.52 -34.46
N GLU A 458 -27.32 -0.69 -34.40
CA GLU A 458 -27.38 0.74 -34.15
C GLU A 458 -28.29 1.38 -35.21
N GLY A 459 -29.55 1.63 -34.86
CA GLY A 459 -30.45 2.43 -35.67
C GLY A 459 -30.00 3.89 -35.66
N ASN A 460 -29.10 4.25 -36.57
CA ASN A 460 -28.73 5.62 -36.86
C ASN A 460 -29.38 6.12 -38.16
N GLU A 461 -30.04 7.27 -38.04
CA GLU A 461 -30.33 8.29 -39.07
C GLU A 461 -31.00 7.93 -40.42
N GLY A 462 -32.19 8.53 -40.62
CA GLY A 462 -32.49 9.21 -41.89
C GLY A 462 -33.78 8.81 -42.59
N TYR A 463 -34.91 9.46 -42.26
CA TYR A 463 -35.89 9.85 -43.28
C TYR A 463 -36.74 11.05 -42.81
N ARG A 464 -36.30 12.24 -43.22
CA ARG A 464 -37.11 13.45 -43.29
C ARG A 464 -38.08 13.28 -44.47
N LYS A 465 -39.39 13.27 -44.22
CA LYS A 465 -40.40 13.57 -45.24
C LYS A 465 -41.27 14.71 -44.75
N GLU A 466 -41.09 15.83 -45.43
CA GLU A 466 -42.06 16.92 -45.48
C GLU A 466 -43.42 16.37 -45.94
N TYR A 467 -44.48 16.73 -45.22
CA TYR A 467 -45.81 16.81 -45.80
C TYR A 467 -46.37 18.19 -45.48
N THR A 468 -46.49 18.98 -46.55
CA THR A 468 -47.34 20.16 -46.66
C THR A 468 -48.79 19.71 -46.74
N VAL A 469 -49.66 20.26 -45.88
CA VAL A 469 -50.97 20.85 -46.25
C VAL A 469 -51.21 22.04 -45.34
#